data_AF-A0A9P0Q6D2-F1
#
_entry.id   AF-A0A9P0Q6D2-F1
#
_cell.length_a   1.000
_cell.length_b   1.000
_cell.length_c   1.000
_cell.angle_alpha   90.00
_cell.angle_beta   90.00
_cell.angle_gamma   90.00
#
_symmetry.space_group_name_H-M   'P 1'
#
loop_
_entity.id
_entity.type
_entity.pdbx_description
1 polymer ?
#
loop_
_entity_poly.entity_id
_entity_poly.type
_entity_poly.pdbx_seq_one_letter_code
_entity_poly.pdbx_strand_id
1 'polypeptide(L)'
;MKTKDFTGIPIEVIRDPKLMPGGNYIKTGKDSTQSTCLLFAPQGEEVGTLAKYLAIFQKHGVNLSHIESRPSTKVPNKYEFMVECVPSGDLGEAACELKKSCEYLKIISRDYKDNIGTVPWFPRRIRDLDRFANQILSYGSELDADHPGFTDPVYRARRKYFADIAYNYRHGQKLPHVDYTKEETETWRKVFKQLTTLYPTHACKEHNHVFPLLVENCGYREDNIPQLEDVSNFLKDCTGFTLRPVAGLLSSRDFLAGLAFRVFHSTQYIRHPSKPFYTPEPDVCHELLGHAPLFADPEFANFSQQIGLASLGAPDDYIEKLATVST
;
A
#
# COMPACT_ATOMS: atom_id res chain seq x y z
N MET A 1 47.33 -1.22 8.46
CA MET A 1 47.35 -2.59 7.92
C MET A 1 45.95 -3.16 8.09
N LYS A 2 45.08 -3.03 7.07
CA LYS A 2 43.69 -3.53 7.11
C LYS A 2 43.58 -4.70 6.14
N THR A 3 43.09 -5.82 6.66
CA THR A 3 42.90 -7.11 6.00
C THR A 3 41.92 -6.99 4.83
N LYS A 4 42.33 -7.49 3.67
CA LYS A 4 41.47 -7.70 2.48
C LYS A 4 40.93 -9.13 2.54
N ASP A 5 39.68 -9.31 2.13
CA ASP A 5 39.12 -10.64 1.84
C ASP A 5 38.77 -10.79 0.34
N PHE A 6 38.77 -12.03 -0.11
CA PHE A 6 38.97 -12.49 -1.49
C PHE A 6 37.74 -12.36 -2.43
N THR A 7 37.28 -11.15 -2.77
CA THR A 7 36.37 -10.98 -3.94
C THR A 7 36.49 -9.65 -4.70
N GLY A 8 37.20 -8.63 -4.20
CA GLY A 8 37.42 -7.40 -4.98
C GLY A 8 36.18 -6.57 -5.31
N ILE A 9 35.03 -6.83 -4.67
CA ILE A 9 33.79 -6.06 -4.85
C ILE A 9 33.74 -4.96 -3.77
N PRO A 10 33.47 -3.68 -4.11
CA PRO A 10 33.27 -2.65 -3.11
C PRO A 10 32.01 -2.95 -2.28
N ILE A 11 32.15 -2.99 -0.95
CA ILE A 11 31.00 -2.98 -0.05
C ILE A 11 30.34 -1.61 -0.21
N GLU A 12 29.17 -1.55 -0.85
CA GLU A 12 28.36 -0.33 -0.92
C GLU A 12 28.07 0.15 0.51
N VAL A 13 28.56 1.35 0.81
CA VAL A 13 28.27 2.07 2.04
C VAL A 13 26.77 2.33 2.07
N ILE A 14 26.05 1.63 2.94
CA ILE A 14 24.67 1.94 3.31
C ILE A 14 24.67 3.40 3.77
N ARG A 15 24.13 4.30 2.95
CA ARG A 15 24.02 5.72 3.32
C ARG A 15 23.00 5.84 4.45
N ASP A 16 23.43 6.39 5.58
CA ASP A 16 22.58 6.68 6.72
C ASP A 16 21.40 7.59 6.31
N PRO A 17 20.20 7.41 6.91
CA PRO A 17 19.01 8.18 6.58
C PRO A 17 19.23 9.68 6.82
N LYS A 18 18.81 10.52 5.86
CA LYS A 18 18.86 11.98 5.97
C LYS A 18 17.62 12.51 6.69
N LEU A 19 17.84 13.27 7.77
CA LEU A 19 16.81 14.00 8.49
C LEU A 19 16.32 15.20 7.63
N MET A 20 15.02 15.29 7.37
CA MET A 20 14.39 16.50 6.82
C MET A 20 13.83 17.36 7.97
N PRO A 21 13.87 18.70 7.88
CA PRO A 21 13.25 19.56 8.90
C PRO A 21 11.73 19.37 8.88
N GLY A 22 11.13 18.96 10.01
CA GLY A 22 9.68 18.77 10.14
C GLY A 22 9.21 17.37 10.57
N GLY A 23 10.12 16.46 10.92
CA GLY A 23 9.80 15.19 11.59
C GLY A 23 9.10 14.17 10.69
N ASN A 24 9.89 13.28 10.09
CA ASN A 24 9.54 11.90 9.72
C ASN A 24 10.76 11.27 9.01
N TYR A 25 11.22 10.10 9.48
CA TYR A 25 12.24 9.33 8.77
C TYR A 25 11.58 8.61 7.59
N ILE A 26 11.63 9.19 6.39
CA ILE A 26 11.25 8.47 5.17
C ILE A 26 12.41 7.54 4.82
N LYS A 27 12.31 6.26 5.21
CA LYS A 27 13.17 5.22 4.64
C LYS A 27 12.65 4.93 3.23
N THR A 28 13.20 5.62 2.24
CA THR A 28 12.99 5.29 0.83
C THR A 28 13.55 3.89 0.58
N GLY A 29 12.68 2.89 0.47
CA GLY A 29 13.06 1.55 0.02
C GLY A 29 13.73 1.63 -1.36
N LYS A 30 14.68 0.73 -1.64
CA LYS A 30 15.46 0.66 -2.89
C LYS A 30 14.61 1.00 -4.14
N ASP A 31 14.89 2.15 -4.74
CA ASP A 31 14.70 2.59 -6.13
C ASP A 31 13.43 2.17 -6.91
N SER A 32 12.25 2.23 -6.29
CA SER A 32 10.99 2.28 -7.06
C SER A 32 10.48 3.71 -7.31
N THR A 33 11.11 4.71 -6.71
CA THR A 33 10.69 6.12 -6.72
C THR A 33 11.08 6.88 -7.99
N GLN A 34 12.04 6.37 -8.77
CA GLN A 34 12.52 7.03 -10.00
C GLN A 34 12.17 6.26 -11.30
N SER A 35 11.50 5.11 -11.21
CA SER A 35 11.10 4.35 -12.40
C SER A 35 9.94 5.05 -13.11
N THR A 36 10.10 5.35 -14.40
CA THR A 36 9.04 5.92 -15.25
C THR A 36 8.47 4.83 -16.15
N CYS A 37 7.16 4.68 -16.16
CA CYS A 37 6.46 3.72 -17.02
C CYS A 37 5.93 4.45 -18.26
N LEU A 38 6.33 4.00 -19.44
CA LEU A 38 5.76 4.44 -20.71
C LEU A 38 4.75 3.40 -21.19
N LEU A 39 3.52 3.83 -21.44
CA LEU A 39 2.47 3.03 -22.05
C LEU A 39 2.15 3.61 -23.43
N PHE A 40 2.35 2.83 -24.48
CA PHE A 40 2.12 3.30 -25.84
C PHE A 40 1.58 2.21 -26.78
N ALA A 41 0.88 2.65 -27.82
CA ALA A 41 0.43 1.81 -28.92
C ALA A 41 1.09 2.25 -30.24
N PRO A 42 1.73 1.34 -30.99
CA PRO A 42 2.27 1.65 -32.30
C PRO A 42 1.20 2.05 -33.32
N GLN A 43 1.56 2.89 -34.29
CA GLN A 43 0.67 3.22 -35.43
C GLN A 43 0.27 2.00 -36.28
N GLY A 44 1.16 1.02 -36.44
CA GLY A 44 0.91 -0.18 -37.23
C GLY A 44 1.51 -1.43 -36.61
N GLU A 45 0.88 -2.57 -36.89
CA GLU A 45 1.35 -3.89 -36.48
C GLU A 45 1.98 -4.60 -37.68
N GLU A 46 3.30 -4.69 -37.69
CA GLU A 46 4.10 -5.28 -38.76
C GLU A 46 5.28 -6.07 -38.18
N VAL A 47 5.94 -6.86 -39.02
CA VAL A 47 7.10 -7.66 -38.58
C VAL A 47 8.19 -6.73 -38.05
N GLY A 48 8.57 -6.96 -36.79
CA GLY A 48 9.61 -6.18 -36.12
C GLY A 48 9.15 -4.87 -35.49
N THR A 49 7.84 -4.57 -35.43
CA THR A 49 7.33 -3.35 -34.77
C THR A 49 7.95 -3.17 -33.38
N LEU A 50 7.88 -4.16 -32.49
CA LEU A 50 8.45 -4.01 -31.14
C LEU A 50 9.96 -3.66 -31.17
N ALA A 51 10.74 -4.33 -32.01
CA ALA A 51 12.18 -4.07 -32.12
C ALA A 51 12.46 -2.63 -32.58
N LYS A 52 11.66 -2.08 -33.51
CA LYS A 52 11.77 -0.68 -33.97
C LYS A 52 11.57 0.31 -32.82
N TYR A 53 10.61 0.06 -31.93
CA TYR A 53 10.34 0.94 -30.78
C TYR A 53 11.39 0.77 -29.67
N LEU A 54 11.86 -0.47 -29.43
CA LEU A 54 12.95 -0.71 -28.48
C LEU A 54 14.27 -0.05 -28.91
N ALA A 55 14.51 0.06 -30.23
CA ALA A 55 15.67 0.76 -30.77
C ALA A 55 15.69 2.26 -30.41
N ILE A 56 14.54 2.89 -30.17
CA ILE A 56 14.46 4.29 -29.72
C ILE A 56 15.09 4.43 -28.33
N PHE A 57 14.78 3.53 -27.41
CA PHE A 57 15.37 3.53 -26.07
C PHE A 57 16.88 3.29 -26.13
N GLN A 58 17.31 2.35 -26.97
CA GLN A 58 18.74 2.09 -27.19
C GLN A 58 19.46 3.33 -27.74
N LYS A 59 18.88 4.02 -28.73
CA LYS A 59 19.43 5.24 -29.34
C LYS A 59 19.65 6.35 -28.31
N HIS A 60 18.73 6.49 -27.37
CA HIS A 60 18.76 7.52 -26.32
C HIS A 60 19.44 7.06 -25.02
N GLY A 61 20.04 5.86 -24.99
CA GLY A 61 20.75 5.33 -23.84
C GLY A 61 19.84 5.03 -22.62
N VAL A 62 18.56 4.77 -22.84
CA VAL A 62 17.58 4.50 -21.78
C VAL A 62 17.50 3.00 -21.51
N ASN A 63 17.80 2.61 -20.27
CA ASN A 63 17.70 1.24 -19.80
C ASN A 63 16.28 0.89 -19.36
N LEU A 64 15.90 -0.36 -19.63
CA LEU A 64 14.55 -0.89 -19.36
C LEU A 64 14.63 -1.94 -18.24
N SER A 65 13.82 -1.79 -17.19
CA SER A 65 13.69 -2.79 -16.13
C SER A 65 12.61 -3.82 -16.41
N HIS A 66 11.58 -3.43 -17.17
CA HIS A 66 10.46 -4.30 -17.48
C HIS A 66 9.84 -3.94 -18.84
N ILE A 67 9.45 -4.97 -19.60
CA ILE A 67 8.73 -4.83 -20.86
C ILE A 67 7.58 -5.83 -20.86
N GLU A 68 6.38 -5.33 -21.17
CA GLU A 68 5.17 -6.14 -21.28
C GLU A 68 4.36 -5.70 -22.49
N SER A 69 3.81 -6.66 -23.22
CA SER A 69 2.84 -6.43 -24.29
C SER A 69 1.47 -7.02 -23.93
N ARG A 70 0.40 -6.30 -24.24
CA ARG A 70 -0.99 -6.76 -24.04
C ARG A 70 -1.87 -6.37 -25.22
N PRO A 71 -2.89 -7.16 -25.57
CA PRO A 71 -3.91 -6.71 -26.51
C PRO A 71 -4.55 -5.42 -26.03
N SER A 72 -4.71 -4.45 -26.93
CA SER A 72 -5.35 -3.17 -26.61
C SER A 72 -6.82 -3.39 -26.32
N THR A 73 -7.30 -2.77 -25.24
CA THR A 73 -8.75 -2.70 -24.94
C THR A 73 -9.43 -1.53 -25.65
N LYS A 74 -8.66 -0.63 -26.27
CA LYS A 74 -9.17 0.56 -26.98
C LYS A 74 -9.25 0.36 -28.47
N VAL A 75 -8.25 -0.31 -29.06
CA VAL A 75 -8.14 -0.50 -30.50
C VAL A 75 -8.15 -2.00 -30.80
N PRO A 76 -9.19 -2.53 -31.48
CA PRO A 76 -9.24 -3.94 -31.84
C PRO A 76 -8.02 -4.36 -32.66
N ASN A 77 -7.51 -5.57 -32.44
CA ASN A 77 -6.39 -6.16 -33.17
C ASN A 77 -5.09 -5.32 -33.13
N LYS A 78 -4.81 -4.68 -31.99
CA LYS A 78 -3.52 -4.03 -31.74
C LYS A 78 -2.96 -4.45 -30.38
N TYR A 79 -1.66 -4.27 -30.22
CA TYR A 79 -0.99 -4.42 -28.93
C TYR A 79 -0.55 -3.08 -28.35
N GLU A 80 -0.63 -3.00 -27.03
CA GLU A 80 -0.07 -1.94 -26.22
C GLU A 80 1.21 -2.45 -25.57
N PHE A 81 2.24 -1.62 -25.58
CA PHE A 81 3.51 -1.88 -24.92
C PHE A 81 3.61 -1.04 -23.67
N MET A 82 3.98 -1.70 -22.58
CA MET A 82 4.30 -1.10 -21.30
C MET A 82 5.77 -1.31 -21.03
N VAL A 83 6.50 -0.22 -20.84
CA VAL A 83 7.95 -0.24 -20.66
C VAL A 83 8.28 0.54 -19.40
N GLU A 84 8.82 -0.14 -18.38
CA GLU A 84 9.38 0.52 -17.21
C GLU A 84 10.85 0.87 -17.49
N CYS A 85 11.15 2.16 -17.36
CA CYS A 85 12.47 2.73 -17.59
C CYS A 85 13.12 3.05 -16.25
N VAL A 86 14.41 2.73 -16.11
CA VAL A 86 15.22 3.18 -14.98
C VAL A 86 15.90 4.51 -15.32
N PRO A 87 16.25 5.33 -14.32
CA PRO A 87 16.94 6.61 -14.54
C PRO A 87 18.25 6.43 -15.30
N SER A 88 18.23 6.68 -16.60
CA SER A 88 19.36 6.50 -17.51
C SER A 88 19.07 7.17 -18.84
N GLY A 89 20.12 7.69 -19.49
CA GLY A 89 20.01 8.33 -20.80
C GLY A 89 19.09 9.55 -20.80
N ASP A 90 18.56 9.87 -21.99
CA ASP A 90 17.57 10.94 -22.18
C ASP A 90 16.17 10.35 -22.42
N LEU A 91 15.46 10.13 -21.31
CA LEU A 91 14.07 9.65 -21.36
C LEU A 91 13.11 10.68 -21.98
N GLY A 92 13.42 11.98 -21.88
CA GLY A 92 12.60 13.05 -22.42
C GLY A 92 12.61 13.05 -23.95
N GLU A 93 13.80 12.94 -24.54
CA GLU A 93 13.96 12.79 -25.99
C GLU A 93 13.38 11.47 -26.51
N ALA A 94 13.61 10.35 -25.79
CA ALA A 94 13.01 9.07 -26.14
C ALA A 94 11.47 9.14 -26.15
N ALA A 95 10.87 9.77 -25.13
CA ALA A 95 9.42 9.97 -25.07
C ALA A 95 8.93 10.90 -26.18
N CYS A 96 9.67 11.97 -26.52
CA CYS A 96 9.34 12.85 -27.65
C CYS A 96 9.38 12.12 -28.99
N GLU A 97 10.35 11.24 -29.22
CA GLU A 97 10.45 10.43 -30.43
C GLU A 97 9.33 9.39 -30.51
N LEU A 98 9.06 8.67 -29.41
CA LEU A 98 7.93 7.76 -29.30
C LEU A 98 6.60 8.45 -29.59
N LYS A 99 6.39 9.66 -29.06
CA LYS A 99 5.15 10.42 -29.27
C LYS A 99 4.87 10.72 -30.76
N LYS A 100 5.91 10.81 -31.60
CA LYS A 100 5.76 11.04 -33.05
C LYS A 100 5.36 9.77 -33.80
N SER A 101 5.75 8.60 -33.32
CA SER A 101 5.53 7.31 -34.00
C SER A 101 4.39 6.48 -33.40
N CYS A 102 3.93 6.78 -32.19
CA CYS A 102 2.81 6.10 -31.54
C CYS A 102 1.46 6.72 -31.94
N GLU A 103 0.37 5.95 -31.85
CA GLU A 103 -0.99 6.51 -31.87
C GLU A 103 -1.27 7.31 -30.60
N TYR A 104 -0.77 6.80 -29.48
CA TYR A 104 -0.81 7.50 -28.21
C TYR A 104 0.37 7.06 -27.33
N LEU A 105 0.78 7.97 -26.45
CA LEU A 105 1.79 7.73 -25.42
C LEU A 105 1.27 8.30 -24.11
N LYS A 106 1.31 7.49 -23.06
CA LYS A 106 1.09 7.91 -21.68
C LYS A 106 2.37 7.71 -20.88
N ILE A 107 2.77 8.75 -20.18
CA ILE A 107 3.91 8.72 -19.26
C ILE A 107 3.34 8.63 -17.84
N ILE A 108 3.70 7.57 -17.13
CA ILE A 108 3.22 7.25 -15.79
C ILE A 108 4.43 7.31 -14.85
N SER A 109 4.43 8.23 -13.88
CA SER A 109 5.58 8.47 -13.00
C SER A 109 5.13 8.79 -11.57
N ARG A 110 5.95 8.43 -10.59
CA ARG A 110 5.82 8.91 -9.20
C ARG A 110 6.37 10.33 -9.02
N ASP A 111 7.28 10.74 -9.91
CA ASP A 111 7.83 12.08 -9.99
C ASP A 111 7.11 12.86 -11.09
N TYR A 112 5.90 13.34 -10.76
CA TYR A 112 5.00 14.05 -11.69
C TYR A 112 4.83 15.54 -11.36
N LYS A 113 5.41 16.01 -10.24
CA LYS A 113 5.14 17.35 -9.70
C LYS A 113 5.59 18.48 -10.64
N ASP A 114 6.62 18.25 -11.44
CA ASP A 114 7.17 19.24 -12.37
C ASP A 114 6.77 18.96 -13.84
N ASN A 115 5.89 18.00 -14.11
CA ASN A 115 5.67 17.48 -15.47
C ASN A 115 4.18 17.55 -15.90
N ILE A 116 3.81 18.68 -16.50
CA ILE A 116 2.47 18.93 -17.07
C ILE A 116 2.20 17.91 -18.19
N GLY A 117 1.42 16.87 -17.89
CA GLY A 117 1.05 15.81 -18.83
C GLY A 117 1.44 14.38 -18.41
N THR A 118 2.11 14.21 -17.27
CA THR A 118 2.33 12.88 -16.69
C THR A 118 1.15 12.44 -15.83
N VAL A 119 0.79 11.16 -15.92
CA VAL A 119 -0.20 10.54 -15.03
C VAL A 119 0.53 10.08 -13.76
N PRO A 120 0.05 10.41 -12.55
CA PRO A 120 0.59 9.87 -11.32
C PRO A 120 0.61 8.34 -11.35
N TRP A 121 1.72 7.74 -10.94
CA TRP A 121 1.85 6.29 -10.88
C TRP A 121 0.79 5.68 -9.96
N PHE A 122 0.27 4.52 -10.38
CA PHE A 122 -0.64 3.70 -9.59
C PHE A 122 -0.36 2.21 -9.83
N PRO A 123 -0.62 1.34 -8.84
CA PRO A 123 -0.48 -0.10 -8.99
C PRO A 123 -1.45 -0.62 -10.06
N ARG A 124 -0.97 -1.50 -10.95
CA ARG A 124 -1.79 -2.09 -12.02
C ARG A 124 -2.20 -3.52 -11.71
N ARG A 125 -1.41 -4.20 -10.88
CA ARG A 125 -1.68 -5.54 -10.35
C ARG A 125 -1.70 -5.47 -8.84
N ILE A 126 -2.47 -6.37 -8.22
CA ILE A 126 -2.54 -6.49 -6.76
C ILE A 126 -1.16 -6.73 -6.10
N ARG A 127 -0.22 -7.39 -6.80
CA ARG A 127 1.15 -7.58 -6.32
C ARG A 127 1.98 -6.29 -6.29
N ASP A 128 1.61 -5.29 -7.07
CA ASP A 128 2.34 -4.02 -7.13
C ASP A 128 2.16 -3.20 -5.83
N LEU A 129 1.19 -3.56 -4.99
CA LEU A 129 1.02 -3.02 -3.63
C LEU A 129 2.28 -3.28 -2.76
N ASP A 130 3.04 -4.35 -3.03
CA ASP A 130 4.31 -4.63 -2.36
C ASP A 130 5.36 -3.51 -2.57
N ARG A 131 5.25 -2.73 -3.65
CA ARG A 131 6.23 -1.67 -3.99
C ARG A 131 6.17 -0.47 -3.06
N PHE A 132 5.04 -0.26 -2.36
CA PHE A 132 4.82 0.91 -1.53
C PHE A 132 4.27 0.63 -0.13
N ALA A 133 3.91 -0.62 0.19
CA ALA A 133 3.44 -0.99 1.52
C ALA A 133 4.40 -0.59 2.67
N ASN A 134 5.68 -0.36 2.35
CA ASN A 134 6.71 0.05 3.32
C ASN A 134 6.96 1.57 3.34
N GLN A 135 6.20 2.37 2.58
CA GLN A 135 6.32 3.83 2.53
C GLN A 135 5.43 4.46 3.61
N ILE A 136 5.87 4.29 4.86
CA ILE A 136 5.14 4.78 6.02
C ILE A 136 5.43 6.26 6.22
N LEU A 137 4.37 7.06 6.37
CA LEU A 137 4.44 8.49 6.67
C LEU A 137 4.59 8.73 8.17
N SER A 138 3.76 8.08 8.99
CA SER A 138 3.73 8.29 10.44
C SER A 138 3.21 7.06 11.19
N TYR A 139 3.30 7.08 12.52
CA TYR A 139 2.80 6.03 13.42
C TYR A 139 3.36 4.64 13.11
N GLY A 140 4.62 4.59 12.65
CA GLY A 140 5.35 3.35 12.39
C GLY A 140 5.92 2.74 13.67
N SER A 141 7.20 2.37 13.64
CA SER A 141 7.95 1.96 14.84
C SER A 141 8.40 3.13 15.71
N GLU A 142 8.43 4.33 15.15
CA GLU A 142 8.77 5.57 15.86
C GLU A 142 7.48 6.25 16.30
N LEU A 143 7.45 6.65 17.57
CA LEU A 143 6.29 7.24 18.22
C LEU A 143 6.59 8.71 18.51
N ASP A 144 5.56 9.55 18.40
CA ASP A 144 5.66 10.96 18.78
C ASP A 144 5.86 11.13 20.29
N ALA A 145 6.45 12.25 20.69
CA ALA A 145 6.83 12.50 22.09
C ALA A 145 5.64 12.54 23.06
N ASP A 146 4.45 12.88 22.56
CA ASP A 146 3.19 12.92 23.30
C ASP A 146 2.42 11.58 23.30
N HIS A 147 2.90 10.59 22.53
CA HIS A 147 2.32 9.25 22.52
C HIS A 147 2.48 8.58 23.90
N PRO A 148 1.43 7.94 24.46
CA PRO A 148 1.48 7.36 25.81
C PRO A 148 2.56 6.28 26.01
N GLY A 149 2.97 5.62 24.93
CA GLY A 149 4.06 4.64 24.90
C GLY A 149 5.45 5.18 24.51
N PHE A 150 5.64 6.51 24.39
CA PHE A 150 6.92 7.09 23.94
C PHE A 150 8.09 6.74 24.86
N THR A 151 7.86 6.75 26.17
CA THR A 151 8.86 6.43 27.20
C THR A 151 8.88 4.96 27.59
N ASP A 152 7.97 4.14 27.05
CA ASP A 152 7.90 2.71 27.34
C ASP A 152 8.81 1.92 26.37
N PRO A 153 9.95 1.39 26.84
CA PRO A 153 10.87 0.65 25.98
C PRO A 153 10.29 -0.70 25.51
N VAL A 154 9.42 -1.32 26.30
CA VAL A 154 8.78 -2.61 25.97
C VAL A 154 7.76 -2.39 24.86
N TYR A 155 6.90 -1.38 25.00
CA TYR A 155 5.92 -1.04 23.96
C TYR A 155 6.59 -0.62 22.65
N ARG A 156 7.68 0.15 22.71
CA ARG A 156 8.44 0.52 21.50
C ARG A 156 9.08 -0.68 20.80
N ALA A 157 9.68 -1.58 21.55
CA ALA A 157 10.22 -2.82 20.99
C ALA A 157 9.09 -3.68 20.37
N ARG A 158 7.93 -3.72 21.02
CA ARG A 158 6.75 -4.42 20.53
C ARG A 158 6.18 -3.80 19.24
N ARG A 159 6.15 -2.47 19.12
CA ARG A 159 5.77 -1.77 17.87
C ARG A 159 6.75 -2.05 16.74
N LYS A 160 8.05 -2.10 17.02
CA LYS A 160 9.04 -2.51 16.02
C LYS A 160 8.80 -3.94 15.52
N TYR A 161 8.45 -4.88 16.40
CA TYR A 161 8.09 -6.25 16.00
C TYR A 161 6.93 -6.27 14.99
N PHE A 162 5.84 -5.53 15.24
CA PHE A 162 4.73 -5.44 14.29
C PHE A 162 5.12 -4.75 12.97
N ALA A 163 5.93 -3.70 13.03
CA ALA A 163 6.44 -3.03 11.83
C ALA A 163 7.31 -3.99 10.99
N ASP A 164 8.17 -4.78 11.63
CA ASP A 164 9.02 -5.76 10.94
C ASP A 164 8.18 -6.86 10.26
N ILE A 165 7.06 -7.29 10.85
CA ILE A 165 6.10 -8.19 10.19
C ILE A 165 5.59 -7.56 8.89
N ALA A 166 5.06 -6.34 8.96
CA ALA A 166 4.50 -5.65 7.81
C ALA A 166 5.56 -5.39 6.71
N TYR A 167 6.78 -5.00 7.09
CA TYR A 167 7.86 -4.73 6.14
C TYR A 167 8.32 -5.95 5.34
N ASN A 168 8.21 -7.14 5.94
CA ASN A 168 8.63 -8.39 5.32
C ASN A 168 7.49 -9.12 4.60
N TYR A 169 6.23 -8.75 4.84
CA TYR A 169 5.09 -9.34 4.15
C TYR A 169 5.11 -9.04 2.64
N ARG A 170 4.79 -10.05 1.83
CA ARG A 170 4.61 -9.94 0.37
C ARG A 170 3.30 -10.54 -0.06
N HIS A 171 2.69 -9.98 -1.11
CA HIS A 171 1.41 -10.46 -1.61
C HIS A 171 1.49 -11.95 -2.02
N GLY A 172 0.50 -12.73 -1.57
CA GLY A 172 0.41 -14.17 -1.82
C GLY A 172 0.99 -15.04 -0.71
N GLN A 173 1.68 -14.45 0.28
CA GLN A 173 2.03 -15.13 1.51
C GLN A 173 0.82 -15.22 2.44
N LYS A 174 0.83 -16.19 3.37
CA LYS A 174 -0.11 -16.18 4.49
C LYS A 174 0.18 -15.00 5.41
N LEU A 175 -0.86 -14.39 5.96
CA LEU A 175 -0.72 -13.30 6.92
C LEU A 175 -0.08 -13.84 8.21
N PRO A 176 1.01 -13.20 8.70
CA PRO A 176 1.69 -13.70 9.89
C PRO A 176 0.80 -13.60 11.13
N HIS A 177 0.68 -14.72 11.83
CA HIS A 177 0.01 -14.77 13.13
C HIS A 177 0.86 -14.07 14.19
N VAL A 178 0.17 -13.41 15.12
CA VAL A 178 0.80 -12.74 16.24
C VAL A 178 0.32 -13.34 17.55
N ASP A 179 1.28 -13.78 18.35
CA ASP A 179 1.06 -14.14 19.74
C ASP A 179 0.93 -12.87 20.58
N TYR A 180 -0.31 -12.40 20.77
CA TYR A 180 -0.63 -11.27 21.63
C TYR A 180 -0.37 -11.61 23.10
N THR A 181 0.19 -10.66 23.84
CA THR A 181 0.43 -10.81 25.28
C THR A 181 -0.88 -10.70 26.06
N LYS A 182 -0.87 -11.18 27.31
CA LYS A 182 -2.04 -11.07 28.20
C LYS A 182 -2.47 -9.62 28.43
N GLU A 183 -1.54 -8.68 28.48
CA GLU A 183 -1.82 -7.25 28.65
C GLU A 183 -2.46 -6.64 27.40
N GLU A 184 -1.99 -7.05 26.21
CA GLU A 184 -2.59 -6.67 24.94
C GLU A 184 -4.04 -7.21 24.86
N THR A 185 -4.26 -8.49 25.17
CA THR A 185 -5.60 -9.09 25.21
C THR A 185 -6.51 -8.42 26.24
N GLU A 186 -5.98 -8.02 27.40
CA GLU A 186 -6.76 -7.27 28.41
C GLU A 186 -7.14 -5.86 27.92
N THR A 187 -6.28 -5.20 27.17
CA THR A 187 -6.58 -3.90 26.54
C THR A 187 -7.70 -4.05 25.51
N TRP A 188 -7.61 -5.07 24.65
CA TRP A 188 -8.66 -5.43 23.71
C TRP A 188 -9.98 -5.71 24.43
N ARG A 189 -9.97 -6.53 25.48
CA ARG A 189 -11.15 -6.87 26.28
C ARG A 189 -11.93 -5.63 26.74
N LYS A 190 -11.21 -4.63 27.27
CA LYS A 190 -11.82 -3.38 27.74
C LYS A 190 -12.54 -2.63 26.62
N VAL A 191 -11.90 -2.52 25.46
CA VAL A 191 -12.46 -1.84 24.28
C VAL A 191 -13.64 -2.63 23.71
N PHE A 192 -13.46 -3.94 23.52
CA PHE A 192 -14.47 -4.85 22.98
C PHE A 192 -15.75 -4.77 23.79
N LYS A 193 -15.67 -4.98 25.12
CA LYS A 193 -16.83 -4.89 26.03
C LYS A 193 -17.59 -3.60 25.88
N GLN A 194 -16.88 -2.48 25.92
CA GLN A 194 -17.52 -1.17 25.86
C GLN A 194 -18.25 -0.98 24.54
N LEU A 195 -17.60 -1.28 23.41
CA LEU A 195 -18.20 -1.07 22.10
C LEU A 195 -19.35 -2.04 21.81
N THR A 196 -19.23 -3.32 22.19
CA THR A 196 -20.30 -4.31 21.95
C THR A 196 -21.58 -4.01 22.72
N THR A 197 -21.51 -3.30 23.85
CA THR A 197 -22.72 -2.83 24.55
C THR A 197 -23.44 -1.70 23.80
N LEU A 198 -22.73 -0.95 22.96
CA LEU A 198 -23.25 0.22 22.25
C LEU A 198 -23.73 -0.12 20.83
N TYR A 199 -23.16 -1.13 20.18
CA TYR A 199 -23.48 -1.48 18.79
C TYR A 199 -24.98 -1.67 18.50
N PRO A 200 -25.78 -2.37 19.33
CA PRO A 200 -27.20 -2.58 19.03
C PRO A 200 -28.01 -1.28 18.86
N THR A 201 -27.57 -0.18 19.49
CA THR A 201 -28.27 1.10 19.49
C THR A 201 -27.57 2.19 18.67
N HIS A 202 -26.27 2.07 18.41
CA HIS A 202 -25.47 3.12 17.77
C HIS A 202 -24.85 2.71 16.43
N ALA A 203 -24.62 1.42 16.18
CA ALA A 203 -24.06 0.96 14.92
C ALA A 203 -25.16 0.84 13.85
N CYS A 204 -24.77 0.99 12.59
CA CYS A 204 -25.69 0.75 11.48
C CYS A 204 -26.14 -0.72 11.41
N LYS A 205 -27.21 -0.98 10.66
CA LYS A 205 -27.79 -2.32 10.53
C LYS A 205 -26.81 -3.33 9.93
N GLU A 206 -25.95 -2.90 8.99
CA GLU A 206 -24.95 -3.73 8.31
C GLU A 206 -23.91 -4.23 9.31
N HIS A 207 -23.43 -3.34 10.17
CA HIS A 207 -22.51 -3.72 11.25
C HIS A 207 -23.16 -4.74 12.20
N ASN A 208 -24.37 -4.47 12.68
CA ASN A 208 -25.10 -5.38 13.58
C ASN A 208 -25.47 -6.72 12.92
N HIS A 209 -25.60 -6.76 11.59
CA HIS A 209 -25.82 -7.98 10.83
C HIS A 209 -24.55 -8.85 10.71
N VAL A 210 -23.42 -8.22 10.40
CA VAL A 210 -22.14 -8.93 10.19
C VAL A 210 -21.45 -9.31 11.49
N PHE A 211 -21.52 -8.47 12.52
CA PHE A 211 -20.72 -8.66 13.75
C PHE A 211 -20.91 -10.05 14.41
N PRO A 212 -22.12 -10.62 14.53
CA PRO A 212 -22.30 -11.98 15.03
C PRO A 212 -21.57 -13.05 14.20
N LEU A 213 -21.46 -12.87 12.88
CA LEU A 213 -20.76 -13.79 11.99
C LEU A 213 -19.25 -13.76 12.24
N LEU A 214 -18.69 -12.58 12.55
CA LEU A 214 -17.28 -12.42 12.93
C LEU A 214 -16.97 -13.08 14.28
N VAL A 215 -17.92 -13.02 15.24
CA VAL A 215 -17.82 -13.73 16.52
C VAL A 215 -17.77 -15.24 16.30
N GLU A 216 -18.64 -15.77 15.44
CA GLU A 216 -18.74 -17.20 15.15
C GLU A 216 -17.55 -17.74 14.33
N ASN A 217 -17.10 -16.99 13.32
CA ASN A 217 -16.18 -17.52 12.30
C ASN A 217 -14.74 -16.99 12.42
N CYS A 218 -14.54 -15.82 13.02
CA CYS A 218 -13.23 -15.13 13.05
C CYS A 218 -12.64 -14.99 14.45
N GLY A 219 -13.28 -15.60 15.46
CA GLY A 219 -12.77 -15.58 16.83
C GLY A 219 -12.85 -14.22 17.52
N TYR A 220 -13.78 -13.34 17.11
CA TYR A 220 -14.07 -12.09 17.81
C TYR A 220 -14.66 -12.38 19.18
N ARG A 221 -13.84 -12.22 20.23
CA ARG A 221 -14.26 -12.45 21.62
C ARG A 221 -13.54 -11.50 22.56
N GLU A 222 -14.09 -11.32 23.75
CA GLU A 222 -13.49 -10.51 24.81
C GLU A 222 -12.11 -11.00 25.26
N ASP A 223 -11.80 -12.27 25.07
CA ASP A 223 -10.56 -12.93 25.51
C ASP A 223 -9.60 -13.26 24.37
N ASN A 224 -9.89 -12.78 23.15
CA ASN A 224 -9.11 -13.10 21.97
C ASN A 224 -9.09 -11.95 20.96
N ILE A 225 -7.89 -11.52 20.57
CA ILE A 225 -7.69 -10.60 19.45
C ILE A 225 -7.70 -11.45 18.16
N PRO A 226 -8.61 -11.21 17.20
CA PRO A 226 -8.65 -11.95 15.95
C PRO A 226 -7.36 -11.80 15.14
N GLN A 227 -6.95 -12.87 14.44
CA GLN A 227 -5.81 -12.83 13.54
C GLN A 227 -6.23 -12.29 12.18
N LEU A 228 -5.39 -11.45 11.56
CA LEU A 228 -5.71 -10.87 10.25
C LEU A 228 -5.94 -11.94 9.17
N GLU A 229 -5.27 -13.09 9.25
CA GLU A 229 -5.46 -14.21 8.31
C GLU A 229 -6.91 -14.69 8.31
N ASP A 230 -7.47 -14.98 9.48
CA ASP A 230 -8.83 -15.51 9.63
C ASP A 230 -9.86 -14.49 9.15
N VAL A 231 -9.70 -13.22 9.55
CA VAL A 231 -10.57 -12.13 9.11
C VAL A 231 -10.45 -11.88 7.61
N SER A 232 -9.24 -11.90 7.06
CA SER A 232 -9.02 -11.72 5.62
C SER A 232 -9.65 -12.84 4.80
N ASN A 233 -9.60 -14.08 5.28
CA ASN A 233 -10.23 -15.21 4.59
C ASN A 233 -11.76 -15.08 4.61
N PHE A 234 -12.35 -14.71 5.75
CA PHE A 234 -13.77 -14.44 5.86
C PHE A 234 -14.23 -13.31 4.92
N LEU A 235 -13.54 -12.16 4.93
CA LEU A 235 -13.85 -11.04 4.04
C LEU A 235 -13.75 -11.42 2.55
N LYS A 236 -12.78 -12.27 2.23
CA LYS A 236 -12.58 -12.74 0.85
C LYS A 236 -13.76 -13.59 0.38
N ASP A 237 -14.28 -14.45 1.25
CA ASP A 237 -15.43 -15.29 0.95
C ASP A 237 -16.74 -14.48 0.88
N CYS A 238 -16.87 -13.41 1.67
CA CYS A 238 -18.05 -12.53 1.62
C CYS A 238 -18.07 -11.60 0.40
N THR A 239 -17.00 -10.82 0.20
CA THR A 239 -16.97 -9.71 -0.77
C THR A 239 -15.69 -9.66 -1.60
N GLY A 240 -14.78 -10.62 -1.45
CA GLY A 240 -13.46 -10.58 -2.09
C GLY A 240 -12.51 -9.55 -1.49
N PHE A 241 -12.87 -8.87 -0.39
CA PHE A 241 -11.94 -8.03 0.35
C PHE A 241 -10.88 -8.87 1.06
N THR A 242 -9.67 -8.34 1.15
CA THR A 242 -8.56 -8.97 1.88
C THR A 242 -7.82 -7.94 2.72
N LEU A 243 -7.19 -8.41 3.79
CA LEU A 243 -6.36 -7.56 4.66
C LEU A 243 -4.89 -7.67 4.26
N ARG A 244 -4.16 -6.59 4.48
CA ARG A 244 -2.71 -6.53 4.31
C ARG A 244 -2.08 -5.83 5.52
N PRO A 245 -1.06 -6.41 6.18
CA PRO A 245 -0.44 -5.80 7.33
C PRO A 245 0.30 -4.54 6.89
N VAL A 246 0.11 -3.46 7.63
CA VAL A 246 0.83 -2.20 7.43
C VAL A 246 1.47 -1.75 8.74
N ALA A 247 2.68 -1.20 8.64
CA ALA A 247 3.45 -0.81 9.81
C ALA A 247 2.94 0.49 10.47
N GLY A 248 2.19 1.32 9.73
CA GLY A 248 1.66 2.62 10.15
C GLY A 248 0.86 3.27 9.03
N LEU A 249 0.74 4.60 9.03
CA LEU A 249 -0.02 5.31 8.01
C LEU A 249 0.71 5.38 6.67
N LEU A 250 0.03 4.98 5.60
CA LEU A 250 0.46 5.21 4.22
C LEU A 250 0.05 6.62 3.75
N SER A 251 0.59 7.04 2.60
CA SER A 251 0.02 8.19 1.90
C SER A 251 -1.43 7.92 1.50
N SER A 252 -2.28 8.96 1.46
CA SER A 252 -3.67 8.82 1.03
C SER A 252 -3.75 8.17 -0.35
N ARG A 253 -2.85 8.52 -1.27
CA ARG A 253 -2.76 7.92 -2.60
C ARG A 253 -2.53 6.40 -2.54
N ASP A 254 -1.55 5.97 -1.76
CA ASP A 254 -1.18 4.55 -1.67
C ASP A 254 -2.25 3.73 -0.94
N PHE A 255 -2.83 4.27 0.13
CA PHE A 255 -3.91 3.63 0.87
C PHE A 255 -5.15 3.44 0.00
N LEU A 256 -5.63 4.52 -0.64
CA LEU A 256 -6.80 4.49 -1.51
C LEU A 256 -6.57 3.58 -2.73
N ALA A 257 -5.36 3.58 -3.29
CA ALA A 257 -5.03 2.68 -4.39
C ALA A 257 -5.17 1.19 -4.00
N GLY A 258 -4.93 0.83 -2.72
CA GLY A 258 -5.20 -0.51 -2.20
C GLY A 258 -6.69 -0.91 -2.29
N LEU A 259 -7.59 0.03 -1.98
CA LEU A 259 -9.03 -0.21 -2.00
C LEU A 259 -9.55 -0.57 -3.41
N ALA A 260 -8.89 -0.08 -4.47
CA ALA A 260 -9.22 -0.44 -5.86
C ALA A 260 -9.14 -1.96 -6.11
N PHE A 261 -8.25 -2.63 -5.39
CA PHE A 261 -8.03 -4.08 -5.45
C PHE A 261 -8.79 -4.85 -4.37
N ARG A 262 -9.71 -4.18 -3.64
CA ARG A 262 -10.33 -4.71 -2.42
C ARG A 262 -9.30 -5.17 -1.39
N VAL A 263 -8.19 -4.44 -1.28
CA VAL A 263 -7.15 -4.67 -0.27
C VAL A 263 -7.18 -3.55 0.75
N PHE A 264 -7.48 -3.89 1.98
CA PHE A 264 -7.43 -2.95 3.10
C PHE A 264 -6.11 -3.11 3.86
N HIS A 265 -5.38 -2.01 4.02
CA HIS A 265 -4.14 -1.98 4.79
C HIS A 265 -4.49 -1.81 6.27
N SER A 266 -4.21 -2.82 7.08
CA SER A 266 -4.60 -2.91 8.49
C SER A 266 -3.39 -3.06 9.38
N THR A 267 -3.33 -2.28 10.46
CA THR A 267 -2.29 -2.45 11.49
C THR A 267 -2.57 -3.68 12.35
N GLN A 268 -1.50 -4.25 12.93
CA GLN A 268 -1.60 -5.40 13.85
C GLN A 268 -1.31 -5.04 15.31
N TYR A 269 -0.72 -3.87 15.58
CA TYR A 269 -0.41 -3.45 16.94
C TYR A 269 -1.67 -3.00 17.68
N ILE A 270 -1.65 -3.08 19.01
CA ILE A 270 -2.72 -2.56 19.86
C ILE A 270 -2.26 -1.29 20.58
N ARG A 271 -3.20 -0.39 20.86
CA ARG A 271 -2.98 0.83 21.65
C ARG A 271 -2.34 0.56 23.01
N HIS A 272 -1.69 1.58 23.56
CA HIS A 272 -1.03 1.48 24.85
C HIS A 272 -2.02 1.25 26.02
N PRO A 273 -1.73 0.33 26.95
CA PRO A 273 -2.66 -0.08 28.02
C PRO A 273 -3.02 1.03 29.02
N SER A 274 -2.21 2.08 29.14
CA SER A 274 -2.49 3.21 30.03
C SER A 274 -3.66 4.09 29.58
N LYS A 275 -4.03 4.04 28.29
CA LYS A 275 -5.16 4.81 27.71
C LYS A 275 -6.01 3.91 26.80
N PRO A 276 -6.70 2.89 27.33
CA PRO A 276 -7.39 1.88 26.51
C PRO A 276 -8.56 2.47 25.69
N PHE A 277 -9.18 3.56 26.16
CA PHE A 277 -10.34 4.16 25.49
C PHE A 277 -9.99 5.31 24.54
N TYR A 278 -8.71 5.59 24.32
CA TYR A 278 -8.29 6.69 23.43
C TYR A 278 -6.97 6.35 22.72
N THR A 279 -6.94 6.57 21.41
CA THR A 279 -5.73 6.52 20.58
C THR A 279 -5.89 7.43 19.38
N PRO A 280 -4.86 8.22 19.00
CA PRO A 280 -4.84 8.93 17.72
C PRO A 280 -4.44 8.02 16.55
N GLU A 281 -3.89 6.84 16.84
CA GLU A 281 -3.41 5.88 15.86
C GLU A 281 -4.50 4.84 15.53
N PRO A 282 -4.61 4.38 14.27
CA PRO A 282 -5.52 3.30 13.89
C PRO A 282 -4.94 1.95 14.32
N ASP A 283 -5.11 1.58 15.60
CA ASP A 283 -4.66 0.29 16.13
C ASP A 283 -5.60 -0.86 15.72
N VAL A 284 -5.21 -2.10 16.00
CA VAL A 284 -5.98 -3.31 15.64
C VAL A 284 -7.43 -3.29 16.14
N CYS A 285 -7.72 -2.57 17.23
CA CYS A 285 -9.10 -2.36 17.68
C CYS A 285 -9.91 -1.55 16.67
N HIS A 286 -9.36 -0.43 16.18
CA HIS A 286 -10.00 0.39 15.15
C HIS A 286 -10.22 -0.40 13.85
N GLU A 287 -9.20 -1.15 13.41
CA GLU A 287 -9.27 -1.92 12.17
C GLU A 287 -10.33 -3.03 12.23
N LEU A 288 -10.29 -3.84 13.28
CA LEU A 288 -11.13 -5.04 13.38
C LEU A 288 -12.54 -4.74 13.86
N LEU A 289 -12.72 -3.77 14.76
CA LEU A 289 -14.03 -3.42 15.32
C LEU A 289 -14.72 -2.28 14.57
N GLY A 290 -13.97 -1.46 13.84
CA GLY A 290 -14.52 -0.37 13.02
C GLY A 290 -14.70 -0.78 11.57
N HIS A 291 -13.59 -1.08 10.89
CA HIS A 291 -13.57 -1.25 9.44
C HIS A 291 -14.02 -2.64 8.97
N ALA A 292 -13.44 -3.71 9.52
CA ALA A 292 -13.65 -5.07 9.02
C ALA A 292 -15.13 -5.49 8.88
N PRO A 293 -16.06 -5.17 9.82
CA PRO A 293 -17.46 -5.55 9.68
C PRO A 293 -18.13 -4.99 8.42
N LEU A 294 -17.83 -3.74 8.05
CA LEU A 294 -18.44 -3.14 6.87
C LEU A 294 -17.83 -3.64 5.57
N PHE A 295 -16.58 -4.12 5.55
CA PHE A 295 -16.03 -4.75 4.35
C PHE A 295 -16.66 -6.11 4.01
N ALA A 296 -17.36 -6.74 4.95
CA ALA A 296 -18.15 -7.94 4.66
C ALA A 296 -19.52 -7.63 4.04
N ASP A 297 -19.97 -6.37 4.07
CA ASP A 297 -21.19 -5.94 3.40
C ASP A 297 -20.92 -5.66 1.90
N PRO A 298 -21.66 -6.26 0.96
CA PRO A 298 -21.43 -6.08 -0.47
C PRO A 298 -21.58 -4.64 -0.97
N GLU A 299 -22.53 -3.86 -0.43
CA GLU A 299 -22.77 -2.48 -0.87
C GLU A 299 -21.62 -1.58 -0.42
N PHE A 300 -21.21 -1.69 0.84
CA PHE A 300 -20.09 -0.93 1.38
C PHE A 300 -18.74 -1.34 0.76
N ALA A 301 -18.54 -2.64 0.51
CA ALA A 301 -17.36 -3.14 -0.21
C ALA A 301 -17.27 -2.56 -1.63
N ASN A 302 -18.39 -2.55 -2.37
CA ASN A 302 -18.45 -1.93 -3.70
C ASN A 302 -18.17 -0.43 -3.63
N PHE A 303 -18.81 0.29 -2.70
CA PHE A 303 -18.59 1.71 -2.46
C PHE A 303 -17.10 2.02 -2.19
N SER A 304 -16.49 1.30 -1.26
CA SER A 304 -15.08 1.45 -0.90
C SER A 304 -14.15 1.19 -2.09
N GLN A 305 -14.46 0.17 -2.90
CA GLN A 305 -13.71 -0.10 -4.11
C GLN A 305 -13.83 1.02 -5.14
N GLN A 306 -15.01 1.64 -5.29
CA GLN A 306 -15.18 2.77 -6.22
C GLN A 306 -14.33 3.97 -5.82
N ILE A 307 -14.22 4.28 -4.51
CA ILE A 307 -13.29 5.31 -4.02
C ILE A 307 -11.86 4.96 -4.43
N GLY A 308 -11.47 3.70 -4.21
CA GLY A 308 -10.14 3.23 -4.60
C GLY A 308 -9.87 3.36 -6.10
N LEU A 309 -10.81 2.95 -6.95
CA LEU A 309 -10.71 3.08 -8.40
C LEU A 309 -10.60 4.55 -8.84
N ALA A 310 -11.36 5.45 -8.21
CA ALA A 310 -11.30 6.89 -8.48
C ALA A 310 -9.94 7.51 -8.12
N SER A 311 -9.19 6.92 -7.18
CA SER A 311 -7.86 7.40 -6.79
C SER A 311 -6.76 7.08 -7.80
N LEU A 312 -6.95 6.05 -8.65
CA LEU A 312 -5.90 5.54 -9.53
C LEU A 312 -5.53 6.58 -10.61
N GLY A 313 -4.32 7.14 -10.48
CA GLY A 313 -3.82 8.18 -11.39
C GLY A 313 -4.50 9.54 -11.22
N ALA A 314 -5.29 9.75 -10.16
CA ALA A 314 -5.88 11.05 -9.87
C ALA A 314 -4.80 12.07 -9.47
N PRO A 315 -4.94 13.36 -9.84
CA PRO A 315 -4.07 14.43 -9.33
C PRO A 315 -4.14 14.60 -7.80
N ASP A 316 -3.13 15.24 -7.19
CA ASP A 316 -3.03 15.36 -5.72
C ASP A 316 -4.22 16.10 -5.09
N ASP A 317 -4.71 17.17 -5.72
CA ASP A 317 -5.87 17.92 -5.22
C ASP A 317 -7.16 17.08 -5.24
N TYR A 318 -7.25 16.08 -6.12
CA TYR A 318 -8.35 15.11 -6.12
C TYR A 318 -8.12 14.00 -5.09
N ILE A 319 -6.88 13.56 -4.85
CA ILE A 319 -6.58 12.64 -3.76
C ILE A 319 -6.95 13.25 -2.41
N GLU A 320 -6.68 14.53 -2.18
CA GLU A 320 -7.08 15.23 -0.94
C GLU A 320 -8.60 15.28 -0.77
N LYS A 321 -9.34 15.58 -1.85
CA LYS A 321 -10.82 15.55 -1.84
C LYS A 321 -11.35 14.14 -1.57
N LEU A 322 -10.77 13.12 -2.21
CA LEU A 322 -11.13 11.72 -2.00
C LEU A 322 -10.84 11.29 -0.56
N ALA A 323 -9.69 11.68 0.00
CA ALA A 323 -9.33 11.40 1.38
C ALA A 323 -10.38 11.98 2.34
N THR A 324 -10.81 13.23 2.11
CA THR A 324 -11.83 13.93 2.91
C THR A 324 -13.18 13.21 2.97
N VAL A 325 -13.58 12.51 1.89
CA VAL A 325 -14.85 11.77 1.85
C VAL A 325 -14.73 10.30 2.25
N SER A 326 -13.49 9.81 2.40
CA SER A 326 -13.19 8.39 2.70
C SER A 326 -12.89 8.11 4.17
N THR A 327 -12.65 9.15 4.97
CA THR A 327 -12.41 9.12 6.42
C THR A 327 -13.65 9.52 7.19
#